data_AF-A0A316C6T4-F1
#
_entry.id   AF-A0A316C6T4-F1
#
_cell.length_a   1.000
_cell.length_b   1.000
_cell.length_c   1.000
_cell.angle_alpha   90.00
_cell.angle_beta   90.00
_cell.angle_gamma   90.00
#
_symmetry.space_group_name_H-M   'P 1'
#
loop_
_entity.id
_entity.type
_entity.pdbx_description
1 polymer ?
#
loop_
_entity_poly.entity_id
_entity_poly.type
_entity_poly.pdbx_seq_one_letter_code
_entity_poly.pdbx_strand_id
1 'polypeptide(L)'
;MIVLLAALALGAAATQSLARGTTSRADQCNQLQQQFSHAITEHAEAKRAAEAKALQRKAVKFCAGNRQAQGIRAYATALKMLGVQPIEP
;
A
#
# COMPACT_ATOMS: atom_id res chain seq x y z
N MET A 1 18.18 -28.86 -38.01
CA MET A 1 18.03 -28.33 -36.63
C MET A 1 17.19 -27.06 -36.73
N ILE A 2 16.08 -27.06 -36.02
CA ILE A 2 14.94 -26.13 -36.10
C ILE A 2 15.27 -24.82 -35.37
N VAL A 3 14.97 -23.69 -36.04
CA VAL A 3 14.42 -22.40 -35.59
C VAL A 3 14.56 -22.04 -34.10
N LEU A 4 15.02 -20.82 -33.79
CA LEU A 4 14.21 -19.81 -33.06
C LEU A 4 14.88 -18.42 -33.09
N LEU A 5 14.34 -17.56 -33.96
CA LEU A 5 14.30 -16.13 -33.75
C LEU A 5 13.44 -15.84 -32.51
N ALA A 6 13.96 -15.03 -31.59
CA ALA A 6 13.13 -14.15 -30.77
C ALA A 6 13.98 -12.99 -30.25
N ALA A 7 14.07 -11.94 -31.05
CA ALA A 7 14.35 -10.61 -30.53
C ALA A 7 13.10 -10.17 -29.75
N LEU A 8 13.18 -10.09 -28.41
CA LEU A 8 12.25 -9.29 -27.64
C LEU A 8 12.94 -7.99 -27.23
N ALA A 9 12.50 -6.94 -27.92
CA ALA A 9 12.73 -5.57 -27.59
C ALA A 9 11.95 -5.15 -26.32
N LEU A 10 12.41 -4.03 -25.75
CA LEU A 10 11.62 -3.08 -24.95
C LEU A 10 11.21 -3.53 -23.54
N GLY A 11 12.19 -3.60 -22.65
CA GLY A 11 12.00 -3.17 -21.27
C GLY A 11 12.22 -1.66 -21.18
N ALA A 12 11.34 -0.86 -21.80
CA ALA A 12 11.21 0.54 -21.41
C ALA A 12 10.73 0.51 -19.96
N ALA A 13 11.67 0.59 -19.00
CA ALA A 13 11.35 0.91 -17.63
C ALA A 13 10.70 2.29 -17.69
N ALA A 14 9.37 2.28 -17.75
CA ALA A 14 8.57 3.48 -17.78
C ALA A 14 9.06 4.34 -16.62
N THR A 15 9.68 5.45 -16.98
CA THR A 15 9.97 6.58 -16.12
C THR A 15 8.62 7.08 -15.63
N GLN A 16 8.03 6.40 -14.66
CA GLN A 16 6.96 6.96 -13.85
C GLN A 16 7.63 7.84 -12.80
N SER A 17 8.31 8.88 -13.28
CA SER A 17 8.32 10.16 -12.59
C SER A 17 6.90 10.70 -12.68
N LEU A 18 5.95 10.00 -12.05
CA LEU A 18 4.59 10.46 -11.91
C LEU A 18 4.70 11.64 -10.95
N ALA A 19 4.53 12.81 -11.54
CA ALA A 19 4.41 14.12 -10.92
C ALA A 19 4.39 14.05 -9.39
N ARG A 20 5.44 14.59 -8.78
CA ARG A 20 5.51 15.01 -7.38
C ARG A 20 4.54 16.19 -7.14
N GLY A 21 3.31 16.08 -7.63
CA GLY A 21 2.19 16.83 -7.12
C GLY A 21 2.00 16.38 -5.69
N THR A 22 1.69 17.31 -4.80
CA THR A 22 1.38 17.02 -3.41
C THR A 22 0.30 15.94 -3.35
N THR A 23 0.69 14.68 -3.11
CA THR A 23 -0.23 13.56 -2.94
C THR A 23 -1.26 13.97 -1.91
N SER A 24 -2.55 14.01 -2.30
CA SER A 24 -3.59 14.42 -1.36
C SER A 24 -3.63 13.43 -0.21
N ARG A 25 -4.00 13.88 0.99
CA ARG A 25 -4.18 12.97 2.14
C ARG A 25 -5.20 11.87 1.85
N ALA A 26 -6.15 12.12 0.94
CA ALA A 26 -7.09 11.13 0.44
C ALA A 26 -6.39 10.04 -0.40
N ASP A 27 -5.49 10.44 -1.31
CA ASP A 27 -4.71 9.51 -2.14
C ASP A 27 -3.80 8.66 -1.27
N GLN A 28 -3.15 9.27 -0.27
CA GLN A 28 -2.30 8.54 0.68
C GLN A 28 -3.11 7.53 1.51
N CYS A 29 -4.33 7.89 1.94
CA CYS A 29 -5.24 6.94 2.57
C CYS A 29 -5.57 5.74 1.66
N ASN A 30 -5.84 5.99 0.38
CA ASN A 30 -6.15 4.93 -0.59
C ASN A 30 -4.95 4.01 -0.83
N GLN A 31 -3.74 4.57 -1.00
CA GLN A 31 -2.51 3.78 -1.17
C GLN A 31 -2.23 2.89 0.05
N LEU A 32 -2.29 3.45 1.25
CA LEU A 32 -2.07 2.70 2.48
C LEU A 32 -3.13 1.62 2.71
N GLN A 33 -4.37 1.88 2.31
CA GLN A 33 -5.44 0.88 2.34
C GLN A 33 -5.16 -0.31 1.43
N GLN A 34 -4.73 -0.05 0.19
CA GLN A 34 -4.35 -1.11 -0.75
C GLN A 34 -3.16 -1.91 -0.22
N GLN A 35 -2.13 -1.21 0.27
CA GLN A 35 -0.96 -1.85 0.86
C GLN A 35 -1.34 -2.75 2.05
N PHE A 36 -2.23 -2.28 2.93
CA PHE A 36 -2.69 -3.07 4.07
C PHE A 36 -3.45 -4.32 3.60
N SER A 37 -4.31 -4.20 2.58
CA SER A 37 -5.06 -5.34 2.04
C SER A 37 -4.15 -6.43 1.48
N HIS A 38 -3.04 -6.04 0.85
CA HIS A 38 -2.03 -6.98 0.38
C HIS A 38 -1.27 -7.61 1.55
N ALA A 39 -0.72 -6.77 2.44
CA ALA A 39 0.06 -7.19 3.59
C ALA A 39 -0.71 -8.14 4.53
N ILE A 40 -1.99 -7.88 4.79
CA ILE A 40 -2.78 -8.75 5.68
C ILE A 40 -3.07 -10.12 5.07
N THR A 41 -3.02 -10.23 3.74
CA THR A 41 -3.19 -11.51 3.04
C THR A 41 -1.89 -12.32 3.12
N GLU A 42 -0.74 -11.67 2.92
CA GLU A 42 0.59 -12.33 2.99
C GLU A 42 1.03 -12.62 4.43
N HIS A 43 0.64 -11.79 5.38
CA HIS A 43 1.01 -11.89 6.80
C HIS A 43 -0.18 -12.26 7.68
N ALA A 44 -1.13 -13.04 7.15
CA ALA A 44 -2.36 -13.43 7.85
C ALA A 44 -2.10 -14.14 9.19
N GLU A 45 -0.97 -14.84 9.31
CA GLU A 45 -0.54 -15.57 10.52
C GLU A 45 0.28 -14.72 11.49
N ALA A 46 0.52 -13.44 11.18
CA ALA A 46 1.20 -12.55 12.12
C ALA A 46 0.43 -12.52 13.45
N LYS A 47 1.13 -12.67 14.58
CA LYS A 47 0.52 -12.67 15.93
C LYS A 47 -0.39 -11.47 16.19
N ARG A 48 -0.14 -10.35 15.50
CA ARG A 48 -0.89 -9.10 15.62
C ARG A 48 -1.88 -8.84 14.47
N ALA A 49 -2.16 -9.83 13.61
CA ALA A 49 -3.06 -9.66 12.47
C ALA A 49 -4.48 -9.23 12.87
N ALA A 50 -5.00 -9.75 13.99
CA ALA A 50 -6.31 -9.34 14.52
C ALA A 50 -6.33 -7.88 14.99
N GLU A 51 -5.29 -7.45 15.72
CA GLU A 51 -5.14 -6.06 16.18
C GLU A 51 -4.94 -5.10 15.00
N ALA A 52 -4.13 -5.50 14.02
CA ALA A 52 -3.94 -4.78 12.77
C ALA A 52 -5.25 -4.59 11.99
N LYS A 53 -6.09 -5.63 11.88
CA LYS A 53 -7.43 -5.52 11.27
C LYS A 53 -8.34 -4.57 12.05
N ALA A 54 -8.31 -4.61 13.39
CA ALA A 54 -9.10 -3.67 14.20
C ALA A 54 -8.66 -2.22 13.96
N LEU A 55 -7.35 -1.99 13.81
CA LEU A 55 -6.80 -0.67 13.51
C LEU A 55 -7.13 -0.21 12.09
N GLN A 56 -7.11 -1.11 11.11
CA GLN A 56 -7.55 -0.84 9.74
C GLN A 56 -9.01 -0.36 9.70
N ARG A 57 -9.92 -1.00 10.43
CA ARG A 57 -11.33 -0.55 10.49
C ARG A 57 -11.46 0.88 11.03
N LYS A 58 -10.63 1.28 12.01
CA LYS A 58 -10.56 2.66 12.49
C LYS A 58 -9.98 3.59 11.43
N ALA A 59 -8.92 3.15 10.75
CA ALA A 59 -8.28 3.91 9.69
C ALA A 59 -9.25 4.24 8.55
N VAL A 60 -10.04 3.27 8.08
CA VAL A 60 -11.11 3.48 7.08
C VAL A 60 -12.08 4.58 7.51
N LYS A 61 -12.58 4.51 8.75
CA LYS A 61 -13.51 5.52 9.30
C LYS A 61 -12.88 6.91 9.36
N PHE A 62 -11.61 7.02 9.69
CA PHE A 62 -10.90 8.30 9.73
C PHE A 62 -10.65 8.87 8.34
N CYS A 63 -10.22 8.03 7.39
CA CYS A 63 -10.01 8.42 5.99
C CYS A 63 -11.32 8.90 5.34
N ALA A 64 -12.45 8.25 5.61
CA ALA A 64 -13.76 8.66 5.12
C ALA A 64 -14.36 9.88 5.85
N GLY A 65 -13.99 10.11 7.11
CA GLY A 65 -14.60 11.12 7.98
C GLY A 65 -13.83 12.44 8.11
N ASN A 66 -13.16 12.92 7.06
CA ASN A 66 -12.32 14.14 7.06
C ASN A 66 -11.17 14.15 8.08
N ARG A 67 -10.83 13.00 8.66
CA ARG A 67 -9.73 12.84 9.64
C ARG A 67 -8.57 12.07 9.02
N GLN A 68 -8.21 12.38 7.78
CA GLN A 68 -7.26 11.61 6.99
C GLN A 68 -5.90 11.46 7.69
N ALA A 69 -5.41 12.51 8.37
CA ALA A 69 -4.15 12.42 9.13
C ALA A 69 -4.17 11.33 10.23
N GLN A 70 -5.33 11.12 10.89
CA GLN A 70 -5.50 10.04 11.86
C GLN A 70 -5.61 8.68 11.15
N GLY A 71 -6.29 8.64 9.99
CA GLY A 71 -6.41 7.44 9.17
C GLY A 71 -5.07 6.93 8.64
N ILE A 72 -4.26 7.84 8.07
CA ILE A 72 -2.90 7.58 7.58
C ILE A 72 -2.04 6.99 8.71
N ARG A 73 -2.03 7.64 9.88
CA ARG A 73 -1.27 7.14 11.04
C ARG A 73 -1.76 5.77 11.50
N ALA A 74 -3.07 5.56 11.54
CA ALA A 74 -3.64 4.27 11.92
C ALA A 74 -3.24 3.16 10.93
N TYR A 75 -3.27 3.42 9.61
CA TYR A 75 -2.78 2.47 8.61
C TYR A 75 -1.29 2.19 8.75
N ALA A 76 -0.47 3.23 8.94
CA ALA A 76 0.97 3.08 9.12
C ALA A 76 1.31 2.20 10.33
N THR A 77 0.63 2.40 11.46
CA THR A 77 0.78 1.54 12.64
C THR A 77 0.29 0.13 12.36
N ALA A 78 -0.82 -0.04 11.63
CA ALA A 78 -1.36 -1.36 11.29
C ALA A 78 -0.38 -2.17 10.43
N LEU A 79 0.24 -1.53 9.43
CA LEU A 79 1.28 -2.13 8.59
C LEU A 79 2.52 -2.51 9.40
N LYS A 80 2.99 -1.64 10.30
CA LYS A 80 4.13 -1.94 11.19
C LYS A 80 3.86 -3.15 12.09
N MET A 81 2.61 -3.34 12.54
CA MET A 81 2.23 -4.53 13.33
C MET A 81 2.28 -5.83 12.52
N LEU A 82 2.11 -5.75 11.20
CA LEU A 82 2.29 -6.86 10.27
C LEU A 82 3.76 -7.05 9.85
N GLY A 83 4.68 -6.21 10.31
CA GLY A 83 6.08 -6.22 9.90
C GLY A 83 6.35 -5.54 8.56
N VAL A 84 5.36 -4.83 8.00
CA VAL A 84 5.46 -4.15 6.71
C VAL A 84 5.77 -2.67 6.92
N GLN A 85 6.75 -2.15 6.16
CA GLN A 85 7.07 -0.73 6.16
C GLN A 85 6.00 0.05 5.36
N PRO A 86 5.31 1.04 5.94
CA PRO A 86 4.29 1.82 5.22
C PRO A 86 4.90 2.63 4.09
N ILE A 87 4.18 2.77 2.99
CA ILE A 87 4.56 3.70 1.91
C ILE A 87 4.39 5.13 2.44
N GLU A 88 5.48 5.88 2.48
CA GLU A 88 5.48 7.32 2.74
C GLU A 88 5.40 8.09 1.40
N PRO A 89 4.67 9.21 1.34
CA PRO A 89 4.64 10.10 0.18
C PRO A 89 5.95 10.89 0.01
#